data_AF-B9CY37-F1
#
_entry.id   AF-B9CY37-F1
#
_cell.length_a   1.000
_cell.length_b   1.000
_cell.length_c   1.000
_cell.angle_alpha   90.00
_cell.angle_beta   90.00
_cell.angle_gamma   90.00
#
_symmetry.space_group_name_H-M   'P 1'
#
loop_
_entity.id
_entity.type
_entity.pdbx_description
1 polymer ?
#
loop_
_entity_poly.entity_id
_entity_poly.type
_entity_poly.pdbx_seq_one_letter_code
_entity_poly.pdbx_strand_id
1 'polypeptide(L)'
;MIEEIRQTTITKDDFSSINLTEILKDTKYFHDYSSKFADLCKENFSNGNLKASKVFYLLRNAYSMALKPGSLNEPYEAGYIWGNSRSAILEDFTEQDLEFFESILDEITDCRLKSRMADILWILKIPKNIKFLEIAINEYSKISLEPKSLNQFNIDAFERAIRLSLLSKITKNQYAEILNKILECFNKAEPTDQYYCLRMSYLLDIAELNRKLQPSVAEKLENFADTFAKGEEFIAAIDYYQESQKWYKKLKNSPKIAETALKIANILIEKAKESGAISSKIYLEQALKELRSIPAKDRNELGIDQKIDEIRKLIEQNNQDIRSEMSLIAVDKIDISRYQNNAKLAVKGKQLSEAVLCLANITANPLYEDIKKSSENLLKKPPLSNFITQTYVDADGRKLSQITTKDDRLKHEMYQQYHVYVELAVDCRILPAFWQILEEHRVSMSCIYNICRNSSVVPADRADIWAQGLYYGFDRNFLVSSHLLIPQIEHLARILLQQEKIPTTTIDKNGVESEKSINSLLQESKIYELLGRDLTEELKFLLTEPIGLNYRNKICHGLVGGSPSDADIYIWWLCLKLVVNNCVLFGDTCRN
;
A
#
# COMPACT_ATOMS: atom_id res chain seq x y z
N MET A 1 12.19 41.68 7.58
CA MET A 1 12.32 40.72 8.71
C MET A 1 13.43 39.71 8.53
N ILE A 2 13.27 38.59 7.81
CA ILE A 2 14.28 37.50 7.83
C ILE A 2 15.66 37.96 7.30
N GLU A 3 15.69 38.77 6.23
CA GLU A 3 16.94 39.31 5.68
C GLU A 3 17.65 40.24 6.67
N GLU A 4 16.93 41.16 7.31
CA GLU A 4 17.49 42.07 8.35
C GLU A 4 18.00 41.29 9.57
N ILE A 5 17.25 40.27 10.01
CA ILE A 5 17.67 39.40 11.10
C ILE A 5 18.98 38.68 10.72
N ARG A 6 19.07 38.13 9.50
CA ARG A 6 20.26 37.41 9.03
C ARG A 6 21.51 38.30 8.97
N GLN A 7 21.36 39.58 8.66
CA GLN A 7 22.45 40.56 8.60
C GLN A 7 22.87 41.11 9.99
N THR A 8 22.09 40.85 11.04
CA THR A 8 22.38 41.34 12.39
C THR A 8 23.48 40.51 13.05
N THR A 9 24.56 41.16 13.50
CA THR A 9 25.63 40.54 14.29
C THR A 9 25.24 40.48 15.77
N ILE A 10 25.49 39.34 16.40
CA ILE A 10 25.19 39.07 17.82
C ILE A 10 26.45 38.58 18.54
N THR A 11 26.54 38.87 19.84
CA THR A 11 27.62 38.41 20.72
C THR A 11 27.09 37.54 21.85
N LYS A 12 28.00 36.91 22.60
CA LYS A 12 27.67 36.16 23.81
C LYS A 12 26.83 36.98 24.80
N ASP A 13 27.16 38.25 25.04
CA ASP A 13 26.42 39.12 25.95
C ASP A 13 24.96 39.31 25.54
N ASP A 14 24.68 39.33 24.23
CA ASP A 14 23.32 39.43 23.71
C ASP A 14 22.49 38.19 24.10
N PHE A 15 23.11 37.01 24.18
CA PHE A 15 22.49 35.80 24.73
C PHE A 15 22.39 35.83 26.25
N SER A 16 23.44 36.22 26.97
CA SER A 16 23.45 36.24 28.43
C SER A 16 22.41 37.21 29.03
N SER A 17 21.98 38.21 28.25
CA SER A 17 20.87 39.10 28.61
C SER A 17 19.49 38.43 28.61
N ILE A 18 19.37 37.24 28.00
CA ILE A 18 18.12 36.48 27.88
C ILE A 18 18.02 35.48 29.04
N ASN A 19 16.97 35.58 29.85
CA ASN A 19 16.69 34.61 30.90
C ASN A 19 16.03 33.35 30.33
N LEU A 20 16.83 32.46 29.75
CA LEU A 20 16.36 31.25 29.09
C LEU A 20 15.68 30.28 30.05
N THR A 21 16.13 30.23 31.31
CA THR A 21 15.53 29.40 32.36
C THR A 21 14.07 29.81 32.63
N GLU A 22 13.79 31.12 32.73
CA GLU A 22 12.43 31.61 32.94
C GLU A 22 11.57 31.41 31.68
N ILE A 23 12.13 31.62 30.49
CA ILE A 23 11.41 31.43 29.21
C ILE A 23 10.92 29.98 29.04
N LEU A 24 11.72 29.01 29.49
CA LEU A 24 11.45 27.59 29.31
C LEU A 24 10.78 26.93 30.51
N LYS A 25 10.54 27.66 31.61
CA LYS A 25 9.99 27.14 32.86
C LYS A 25 8.68 26.36 32.69
N ASP A 26 7.79 26.84 31.82
CA ASP A 26 6.50 26.21 31.55
C ASP A 26 6.52 25.28 30.33
N THR A 27 7.69 25.10 29.71
CA THR A 27 7.83 24.37 28.45
C THR A 27 8.18 22.91 28.72
N LYS A 28 7.14 22.07 28.74
CA LYS A 28 7.29 20.65 29.10
C LYS A 28 7.97 19.83 28.00
N TYR A 29 7.59 20.05 26.73
CA TYR A 29 8.06 19.22 25.62
C TYR A 29 9.05 19.93 24.71
N PHE A 30 9.98 19.18 24.14
CA PHE A 30 11.01 19.72 23.25
C PHE A 30 10.43 20.37 21.99
N HIS A 31 9.31 19.86 21.45
CA HIS A 31 8.70 20.42 20.25
C HIS A 31 8.17 21.85 20.46
N ASP A 32 7.79 22.21 21.69
CA ASP A 32 7.30 23.53 22.05
C ASP A 32 8.39 24.61 21.99
N TYR A 33 9.67 24.21 22.08
CA TYR A 33 10.81 25.13 22.11
C TYR A 33 10.87 25.96 20.83
N SER A 34 10.73 25.29 19.68
CA SER A 34 10.81 25.94 18.37
C SER A 34 9.69 26.98 18.20
N SER A 35 8.45 26.66 18.59
CA SER A 35 7.31 27.58 18.55
C SER A 35 7.52 28.76 19.49
N LYS A 36 7.93 28.51 20.74
CA LYS A 36 8.20 29.56 21.73
C LYS A 36 9.28 30.54 21.25
N PHE A 37 10.38 30.03 20.69
CA PHE A 37 11.43 30.86 20.12
C PHE A 37 10.98 31.59 18.85
N ALA A 38 10.08 31.00 18.06
CA ALA A 38 9.50 31.69 16.90
C ALA A 38 8.67 32.92 17.31
N ASP A 39 7.87 32.79 18.38
CA ASP A 39 7.06 33.88 18.90
C ASP A 39 7.94 35.00 19.49
N LEU A 40 8.92 34.64 20.32
CA LEU A 40 9.87 35.60 20.90
C LEU A 40 10.72 36.29 19.83
N CYS A 41 11.09 35.59 18.76
CA CYS A 41 11.77 36.16 17.61
C CYS A 41 10.93 37.26 16.95
N LYS A 42 9.64 37.01 16.70
CA LYS A 42 8.70 37.97 16.10
C LYS A 42 8.42 39.16 17.02
N GLU A 43 8.22 38.90 18.31
CA GLU A 43 7.95 39.93 19.32
C GLU A 43 9.13 40.90 19.42
N ASN A 44 10.35 40.39 19.61
CA ASN A 44 11.54 41.23 19.71
C ASN A 44 11.83 41.99 18.41
N PHE A 45 11.55 41.40 17.25
CA PHE A 45 11.65 42.10 15.97
C PHE A 45 10.68 43.30 15.92
N SER A 46 9.42 43.08 16.30
CA SER A 46 8.38 44.11 16.31
C SER A 46 8.70 45.25 17.29
N ASN A 47 9.38 44.93 18.39
CA ASN A 47 9.85 45.89 19.40
C ASN A 47 11.19 46.57 19.02
N GLY A 48 11.75 46.30 17.84
CA GLY A 48 13.02 46.88 17.38
C GLY A 48 14.29 46.27 17.98
N ASN A 49 14.17 45.23 18.82
CA ASN A 49 15.32 44.50 19.38
C ASN A 49 15.81 43.42 18.40
N LEU A 50 16.51 43.86 17.36
CA LEU A 50 17.01 42.98 16.29
C LEU A 50 17.99 41.92 16.80
N LYS A 51 18.80 42.24 17.81
CA LYS A 51 19.78 41.31 18.37
C LYS A 51 19.13 40.15 19.11
N ALA A 52 18.22 40.42 20.04
CA ALA A 52 17.46 39.38 20.71
C ALA A 52 16.62 38.57 19.71
N SER A 53 16.04 39.25 18.70
CA SER A 53 15.32 38.58 17.62
C SER A 53 16.21 37.59 16.85
N LYS A 54 17.46 37.95 16.54
CA LYS A 54 18.44 37.07 15.88
C LYS A 54 18.88 35.91 16.78
N VAL A 55 19.06 36.12 18.08
CA VAL A 55 19.32 35.01 19.02
C VAL A 55 18.17 34.00 19.00
N PHE A 56 16.92 34.46 19.16
CA PHE A 56 15.76 33.57 19.11
C PHE A 56 15.54 32.93 17.74
N TYR A 57 15.90 33.62 16.65
CA TYR A 57 15.87 33.04 15.30
C TYR A 57 16.81 31.83 15.17
N LEU A 58 18.04 31.93 15.70
CA LEU A 58 19.00 30.82 15.64
C LEU A 58 18.60 29.66 16.55
N LEU A 59 18.13 29.95 17.77
CA LEU A 59 17.59 28.92 18.65
C LEU A 59 16.41 28.23 17.96
N ARG A 60 15.41 28.98 17.49
CA ARG A 60 14.26 28.44 16.74
C ARG A 60 14.71 27.49 15.63
N ASN A 61 15.68 27.91 14.80
CA ASN A 61 16.18 27.08 13.71
C ASN A 61 16.79 25.77 14.23
N ALA A 62 17.67 25.83 15.23
CA ALA A 62 18.35 24.66 15.81
C ALA A 62 17.35 23.63 16.37
N TYR A 63 16.25 24.11 16.96
CA TYR A 63 15.23 23.29 17.61
C TYR A 63 14.03 22.93 16.73
N SER A 64 13.94 23.50 15.51
CA SER A 64 12.90 23.17 14.53
C SER A 64 13.22 21.94 13.67
N MET A 65 14.49 21.50 13.67
CA MET A 65 14.93 20.31 12.93
C MET A 65 14.47 19.02 13.62
N ALA A 66 13.89 18.10 12.85
CA ALA A 66 13.57 16.76 13.33
C ALA A 66 14.85 15.92 13.45
N LEU A 67 15.04 15.26 14.60
CA LEU A 67 16.17 14.36 14.81
C LEU A 67 15.84 12.98 14.23
N LYS A 68 16.65 12.51 13.28
CA LYS A 68 16.66 11.17 12.71
C LYS A 68 17.97 10.48 13.12
N PRO A 69 18.00 9.88 14.32
CA PRO A 69 19.24 9.41 14.94
C PRO A 69 19.95 8.32 14.14
N GLY A 70 19.22 7.59 13.28
CA GLY A 70 19.76 6.52 12.43
C GLY A 70 20.92 6.93 11.51
N SER A 71 21.00 8.21 11.13
CA SER A 71 22.10 8.73 10.31
C SER A 71 23.19 9.34 11.18
N LEU A 72 24.44 8.89 11.00
CA LEU A 72 25.58 9.47 11.71
C LEU A 72 25.93 10.88 11.20
N ASN A 73 25.89 11.06 9.88
CA ASN A 73 26.32 12.28 9.19
C ASN A 73 25.19 13.28 8.98
N GLU A 74 23.98 12.78 8.69
CA GLU A 74 22.78 13.61 8.39
C GLU A 74 21.64 13.31 9.37
N PRO A 75 21.81 13.55 10.69
CA PRO A 75 20.80 13.24 11.69
C PRO A 75 19.67 14.27 11.78
N TYR A 76 19.72 15.36 11.01
CA TYR A 76 18.75 16.45 11.12
C TYR A 76 18.10 16.72 9.77
N GLU A 77 16.77 16.61 9.74
CA GLU A 77 15.96 16.97 8.59
C GLU A 77 15.00 18.12 8.92
N ALA A 78 14.40 18.70 7.88
CA ALA A 78 13.36 19.68 8.08
C ALA A 78 12.17 19.06 8.83
N GLY A 79 11.90 19.55 10.05
CA GLY A 79 10.77 19.09 10.86
C GLY A 79 9.40 19.47 10.30
N TYR A 80 9.32 20.49 9.45
CA TYR A 80 8.08 20.91 8.80
C TYR A 80 8.33 21.31 7.35
N ILE A 81 7.44 20.89 6.44
CA ILE A 81 7.44 21.26 5.01
C ILE A 81 6.04 21.76 4.66
N TRP A 82 5.95 22.95 4.06
CA TRP A 82 4.68 23.54 3.62
C TRP A 82 4.82 24.20 2.25
N GLY A 83 4.17 23.61 1.24
CA GLY A 83 4.31 24.03 -0.15
C GLY A 83 5.78 23.99 -0.58
N ASN A 84 6.31 25.14 -1.01
CA ASN A 84 7.72 25.30 -1.42
C ASN A 84 8.64 25.78 -0.28
N SER A 85 8.19 25.75 0.98
CA SER A 85 8.93 26.22 2.15
C SER A 85 9.18 25.08 3.15
N ARG A 86 10.21 25.24 3.98
CA ARG A 86 10.59 24.26 5.01
C ARG A 86 11.12 24.94 6.27
N SER A 87 11.11 24.22 7.38
CA SER A 87 11.90 24.56 8.56
C SER A 87 13.40 24.46 8.26
N ALA A 88 14.23 24.88 9.22
CA ALA A 88 15.68 24.87 9.05
C ALA A 88 16.23 23.46 8.78
N ILE A 89 17.38 23.40 8.11
CA ILE A 89 18.29 22.24 8.00
C ILE A 89 19.70 22.68 8.37
N LEU A 90 20.65 21.74 8.44
CA LEU A 90 22.02 22.01 8.85
C LEU A 90 22.73 23.03 7.94
N GLU A 91 22.49 22.99 6.64
CA GLU A 91 23.08 23.88 5.65
C GLU A 91 22.63 25.33 5.77
N ASP A 92 21.58 25.61 6.56
CA ASP A 92 21.11 26.98 6.79
C ASP A 92 21.95 27.74 7.83
N PHE A 93 22.85 27.06 8.56
CA PHE A 93 23.73 27.69 9.56
C PHE A 93 25.05 28.16 8.93
N THR A 94 25.40 29.42 9.16
CA THR A 94 26.67 30.00 8.70
C THR A 94 27.80 29.76 9.71
N GLU A 95 29.05 29.96 9.29
CA GLU A 95 30.22 29.86 10.18
C GLU A 95 30.11 30.80 11.39
N GLN A 96 29.60 32.03 11.19
CA GLN A 96 29.35 32.98 12.28
C GLN A 96 28.29 32.48 13.26
N ASP A 97 27.24 31.80 12.78
CA ASP A 97 26.22 31.21 13.66
C ASP A 97 26.83 30.06 14.50
N LEU A 98 27.78 29.30 13.94
CA LEU A 98 28.49 28.23 14.66
C LEU A 98 29.48 28.80 15.70
N GLU A 99 30.19 29.88 15.39
CA GLU A 99 31.05 30.59 16.36
C GLU A 99 30.22 31.12 17.53
N PHE A 100 29.05 31.69 17.24
CA PHE A 100 28.10 32.13 18.25
C PHE A 100 27.65 30.95 19.13
N PHE A 101 27.20 29.84 18.54
CA PHE A 101 26.82 28.62 19.27
C PHE A 101 27.93 28.10 20.19
N GLU A 102 29.18 28.07 19.73
CA GLU A 102 30.31 27.67 20.57
C GLU A 102 30.50 28.62 21.76
N SER A 103 30.39 29.93 21.54
CA SER A 103 30.61 30.93 22.58
C SER A 103 29.60 30.86 23.75
N ILE A 104 28.37 30.43 23.45
CA ILE A 104 27.26 30.34 24.43
C ILE A 104 27.06 28.93 25.00
N LEU A 105 27.72 27.90 24.45
CA LEU A 105 27.45 26.50 24.78
C LEU A 105 27.58 26.22 26.29
N ASP A 106 28.56 26.83 26.94
CA ASP A 106 28.82 26.65 28.38
C ASP A 106 27.76 27.34 29.25
N GLU A 107 27.04 28.35 28.74
CA GLU A 107 25.97 29.06 29.46
C GLU A 107 24.62 28.33 29.43
N ILE A 108 24.45 27.42 28.47
CA ILE A 108 23.23 26.63 28.37
C ILE A 108 23.20 25.59 29.48
N THR A 109 22.14 25.63 30.29
CA THR A 109 21.90 24.70 31.41
C THR A 109 20.90 23.59 31.08
N ASP A 110 19.95 23.85 30.17
CA ASP A 110 18.99 22.84 29.72
C ASP A 110 19.69 21.79 28.85
N CYS A 111 19.66 20.52 29.30
CA CYS A 111 20.37 19.44 28.63
C CYS A 111 19.87 19.16 27.21
N ARG A 112 18.60 19.45 26.89
CA ARG A 112 18.01 19.26 25.55
C ARG A 112 18.53 20.31 24.58
N LEU A 113 18.66 21.55 25.05
CA LEU A 113 19.28 22.63 24.29
C LEU A 113 20.78 22.36 24.05
N LYS A 114 21.49 22.08 25.15
CA LYS A 114 22.95 21.93 25.12
C LYS A 114 23.38 20.75 24.25
N SER A 115 22.69 19.61 24.35
CA SER A 115 22.97 18.43 23.52
C SER A 115 22.77 18.71 22.03
N ARG A 116 21.64 19.34 21.63
CA ARG A 116 21.37 19.69 20.23
C ARG A 116 22.42 20.62 19.66
N MET A 117 22.79 21.67 20.39
CA MET A 117 23.78 22.65 19.95
C MET A 117 25.17 22.03 19.84
N ALA A 118 25.58 21.22 20.82
CA ALA A 118 26.84 20.49 20.79
C ALA A 118 26.88 19.49 19.61
N ASP A 119 25.78 18.81 19.30
CA ASP A 119 25.72 17.89 18.15
C ASP A 119 25.81 18.63 16.82
N ILE A 120 25.14 19.77 16.65
CA ILE A 120 25.27 20.64 15.46
C ILE A 120 26.74 21.09 15.29
N LEU A 121 27.38 21.56 16.37
CA LEU A 121 28.80 21.95 16.37
C LEU A 121 29.70 20.77 16.02
N TRP A 122 29.43 19.59 16.57
CA TRP A 122 30.15 18.36 16.25
C TRP A 122 30.03 18.01 14.77
N ILE A 123 28.86 18.20 14.14
CA ILE A 123 28.61 17.86 12.73
C ILE A 123 29.27 18.89 11.80
N LEU A 124 29.01 20.18 12.00
CA LEU A 124 29.33 21.21 11.01
C LEU A 124 30.70 21.87 11.19
N LYS A 125 31.23 21.94 12.42
CA LYS A 125 32.49 22.67 12.67
C LYS A 125 33.71 21.87 12.20
N ILE A 126 34.59 22.55 11.47
CA ILE A 126 35.86 22.01 10.96
C ILE A 126 37.00 22.93 11.45
N PRO A 127 38.11 22.40 11.98
CA PRO A 127 38.37 20.98 12.27
C PRO A 127 37.48 20.43 13.39
N LYS A 128 37.24 19.11 13.38
CA LYS A 128 36.41 18.44 14.41
C LYS A 128 37.04 18.62 15.79
N ASN A 129 36.23 19.02 16.76
CA ASN A 129 36.62 19.11 18.17
C ASN A 129 35.87 18.06 18.99
N ILE A 130 36.62 17.15 19.61
CA ILE A 130 36.06 16.02 20.37
C ILE A 130 35.23 16.49 21.58
N LYS A 131 35.49 17.69 22.12
CA LYS A 131 34.73 18.27 23.23
C LYS A 131 33.24 18.37 22.90
N PHE A 132 32.88 18.71 21.66
CA PHE A 132 31.47 18.81 21.26
C PHE A 132 30.78 17.45 21.21
N LEU A 133 31.49 16.41 20.77
CA LEU A 133 30.99 15.03 20.81
C LEU A 133 30.71 14.60 22.26
N GLU A 134 31.65 14.83 23.16
CA GLU A 134 31.51 14.48 24.58
C GLU A 134 30.36 15.22 25.25
N ILE A 135 30.21 16.52 24.99
CA ILE A 135 29.09 17.31 25.50
C ILE A 135 27.76 16.77 24.95
N ALA A 136 27.66 16.52 23.65
CA ALA A 136 26.42 16.02 23.05
C ALA A 136 25.99 14.69 23.69
N ILE A 137 26.91 13.73 23.85
CA ILE A 137 26.64 12.43 24.47
C ILE A 137 26.20 12.59 25.93
N ASN A 138 26.96 13.36 26.72
CA ASN A 138 26.70 13.55 28.15
C ASN A 138 25.39 14.29 28.40
N GLU A 139 25.03 15.26 27.57
CA GLU A 139 23.79 16.02 27.75
C GLU A 139 22.57 15.24 27.25
N TYR A 140 22.68 14.50 26.14
CA TYR A 140 21.60 13.61 25.72
C TYR A 140 21.34 12.51 26.76
N SER A 141 22.38 11.96 27.39
CA SER A 141 22.22 10.90 28.41
C SER A 141 21.56 11.37 29.71
N LYS A 142 21.55 12.68 29.99
CA LYS A 142 20.84 13.27 31.15
C LYS A 142 19.33 13.33 30.96
N ILE A 143 18.84 13.27 29.72
CA ILE A 143 17.41 13.30 29.44
C ILE A 143 16.71 12.15 30.21
N SER A 144 15.53 12.45 30.74
CA SER A 144 14.77 11.48 31.54
C SER A 144 14.26 10.35 30.65
N LEU A 145 14.42 9.11 31.11
CA LEU A 145 13.75 7.93 30.58
C LEU A 145 12.59 7.50 31.49
N GLU A 146 12.18 8.30 32.47
CA GLU A 146 11.05 7.94 33.34
C GLU A 146 9.74 7.84 32.55
N PRO A 147 8.88 6.82 32.80
CA PRO A 147 7.65 6.59 32.03
C PRO A 147 6.78 7.84 31.86
N LYS A 148 6.57 8.61 32.93
CA LYS A 148 5.72 9.82 32.94
C LYS A 148 6.22 10.95 32.04
N SER A 149 7.50 10.93 31.67
CA SER A 149 8.17 11.96 30.88
C SER A 149 8.58 11.49 29.48
N LEU A 150 8.35 10.21 29.17
CA LEU A 150 8.90 9.57 27.99
C LEU A 150 8.09 9.91 26.73
N ASN A 151 8.74 10.55 25.77
CA ASN A 151 8.22 10.77 24.43
C ASN A 151 9.23 10.34 23.36
N GLN A 152 8.86 10.49 22.09
CA GLN A 152 9.71 10.06 20.97
C GLN A 152 11.07 10.77 20.96
N PHE A 153 11.12 12.06 21.28
CA PHE A 153 12.39 12.79 21.35
C PHE A 153 13.33 12.23 22.41
N ASN A 154 12.83 11.77 23.56
CA ASN A 154 13.67 11.10 24.56
C ASN A 154 14.34 9.85 23.98
N ILE A 155 13.58 9.04 23.22
CA ILE A 155 14.11 7.83 22.58
C ILE A 155 15.13 8.20 21.50
N ASP A 156 14.80 9.15 20.62
CA ASP A 156 15.68 9.59 19.54
C ASP A 156 16.99 10.18 20.09
N ALA A 157 16.92 10.93 21.20
CA ALA A 157 18.08 11.48 21.89
C ALA A 157 18.99 10.39 22.44
N PHE A 158 18.43 9.35 23.09
CA PHE A 158 19.21 8.23 23.59
C PHE A 158 19.82 7.39 22.45
N GLU A 159 19.07 7.16 21.37
CA GLU A 159 19.60 6.49 20.19
C GLU A 159 20.78 7.28 19.59
N ARG A 160 20.64 8.61 19.48
CA ARG A 160 21.73 9.49 19.02
C ARG A 160 22.93 9.40 19.95
N ALA A 161 22.72 9.43 21.28
CA ALA A 161 23.79 9.31 22.26
C ALA A 161 24.55 7.98 22.14
N ILE A 162 23.82 6.86 21.98
CA ILE A 162 24.42 5.53 21.74
C ILE A 162 25.31 5.59 20.49
N ARG A 163 24.76 6.02 19.36
CA ARG A 163 25.49 6.05 18.07
C ARG A 163 26.71 6.96 18.11
N LEU A 164 26.59 8.15 18.73
CA LEU A 164 27.71 9.07 18.92
C LEU A 164 28.79 8.46 19.81
N SER A 165 28.42 7.78 20.89
CA SER A 165 29.39 7.18 21.82
C SER A 165 30.16 6.00 21.22
N LEU A 166 29.67 5.40 20.14
CA LEU A 166 30.36 4.36 19.37
C LEU A 166 31.38 4.90 18.36
N LEU A 167 31.39 6.21 18.07
CA LEU A 167 32.31 6.82 17.09
C LEU A 167 33.76 6.89 17.56
N SER A 168 34.01 6.88 18.87
CA SER A 168 35.33 7.05 19.46
C SER A 168 35.58 6.08 20.61
N LYS A 169 36.83 5.66 20.78
CA LYS A 169 37.24 4.86 21.94
C LYS A 169 37.23 5.67 23.24
N ILE A 170 37.34 7.00 23.16
CA ILE A 170 37.36 7.90 24.32
C ILE A 170 36.01 7.89 25.04
N THR A 171 34.92 7.69 24.30
CA THR A 171 33.54 7.74 24.81
C THR A 171 33.03 6.40 25.38
N LYS A 172 33.94 5.45 25.64
CA LYS A 172 33.59 4.09 26.11
C LYS A 172 32.91 4.09 27.48
N ASN A 173 33.32 4.98 28.37
CA ASN A 173 32.72 5.08 29.71
C ASN A 173 31.29 5.63 29.62
N GLN A 174 31.08 6.68 28.82
CA GLN A 174 29.76 7.27 28.55
C GLN A 174 28.80 6.24 27.93
N TYR A 175 29.29 5.44 26.98
CA TYR A 175 28.51 4.34 26.41
C TYR A 175 28.05 3.34 27.48
N ALA A 176 28.95 2.93 28.38
CA ALA A 176 28.63 2.01 29.45
C ALA A 176 27.60 2.60 30.44
N GLU A 177 27.69 3.89 30.76
CA GLU A 177 26.72 4.60 31.59
C GLU A 177 25.34 4.67 30.94
N ILE A 178 25.28 5.02 29.64
CA ILE A 178 24.03 5.04 28.87
C ILE A 178 23.38 3.66 28.85
N LEU A 179 24.16 2.62 28.55
CA LEU A 179 23.67 1.24 28.51
C LEU A 179 23.14 0.78 29.87
N ASN A 180 23.88 1.07 30.96
CA ASN A 180 23.45 0.73 32.32
C ASN A 180 22.14 1.42 32.69
N LYS A 181 21.99 2.71 32.34
CA LYS A 181 20.74 3.46 32.58
C LYS A 181 19.55 2.84 31.82
N ILE A 182 19.73 2.47 30.55
CA ILE A 182 18.67 1.81 29.76
C ILE A 182 18.33 0.45 30.37
N LEU A 183 19.33 -0.34 30.78
CA LEU A 183 19.11 -1.63 31.45
C LEU A 183 18.37 -1.48 32.77
N GLU A 184 18.70 -0.47 33.57
CA GLU A 184 18.00 -0.18 34.83
C GLU A 184 16.52 0.17 34.56
N CYS A 185 16.25 1.04 33.59
CA CYS A 185 14.91 1.38 33.14
C CYS A 185 14.14 0.15 32.62
N PHE A 186 14.78 -0.69 31.81
CA PHE A 186 14.20 -1.94 31.31
C PHE A 186 13.86 -2.90 32.45
N ASN A 187 14.77 -3.07 33.42
CA ASN A 187 14.58 -3.97 34.55
C ASN A 187 13.48 -3.50 35.51
N LYS A 188 13.33 -2.18 35.70
CA LYS A 188 12.26 -1.55 36.51
C LYS A 188 10.92 -1.44 35.79
N ALA A 189 10.87 -1.66 34.47
CA ALA A 189 9.62 -1.62 33.73
C ALA A 189 8.63 -2.65 34.29
N GLU A 190 7.36 -2.26 34.37
CA GLU A 190 6.22 -3.09 34.80
C GLU A 190 5.24 -3.26 33.63
N PRO A 191 4.43 -4.34 33.59
CA PRO A 191 3.48 -4.60 32.51
C PRO A 191 2.19 -3.77 32.65
N THR A 192 2.33 -2.49 32.98
CA THR A 192 1.22 -1.51 33.10
C THR A 192 1.26 -0.44 32.01
N ASP A 193 2.43 -0.21 31.42
CA ASP A 193 2.61 0.66 30.25
C ASP A 193 2.91 -0.21 29.03
N GLN A 194 1.99 -0.18 28.06
CA GLN A 194 2.05 -1.02 26.85
C GLN A 194 3.26 -0.77 25.96
N TYR A 195 3.98 0.37 26.09
CA TYR A 195 5.04 0.74 25.16
C TYR A 195 6.39 0.99 25.83
N TYR A 196 6.41 1.26 27.14
CA TYR A 196 7.63 1.63 27.85
C TYR A 196 8.75 0.59 27.73
N CYS A 197 8.46 -0.66 28.06
CA CYS A 197 9.47 -1.74 28.04
C CYS A 197 9.92 -2.04 26.60
N LEU A 198 9.02 -1.96 25.61
CA LEU A 198 9.36 -2.08 24.18
C LEU A 198 10.33 -0.99 23.73
N ARG A 199 10.14 0.26 24.15
CA ARG A 199 11.06 1.37 23.85
C ARG A 199 12.44 1.15 24.47
N MET A 200 12.50 0.59 25.67
CA MET A 200 13.79 0.23 26.30
C MET A 200 14.46 -0.94 25.55
N SER A 201 13.69 -1.96 25.16
CA SER A 201 14.17 -3.06 24.31
C SER A 201 14.77 -2.55 23.00
N TYR A 202 14.09 -1.61 22.34
CA TYR A 202 14.58 -0.95 21.13
C TYR A 202 15.94 -0.30 21.34
N LEU A 203 16.12 0.49 22.41
CA LEU A 203 17.41 1.11 22.71
C LEU A 203 18.51 0.08 23.04
N LEU A 204 18.18 -1.00 23.74
CA LEU A 204 19.11 -2.11 24.02
C LEU A 204 19.55 -2.85 22.74
N ASP A 205 18.65 -2.96 21.76
CA ASP A 205 18.96 -3.51 20.44
C ASP A 205 19.96 -2.64 19.68
N ILE A 206 19.69 -1.32 19.61
CA ILE A 206 20.62 -0.37 18.97
C ILE A 206 21.98 -0.34 19.67
N ALA A 207 22.00 -0.46 21.01
CA ALA A 207 23.21 -0.56 21.80
C ALA A 207 23.86 -1.96 21.76
N GLU A 208 23.50 -2.82 20.81
CA GLU A 208 24.12 -4.14 20.60
C GLU A 208 24.37 -4.92 21.90
N LEU A 209 23.34 -5.02 22.76
CA LEU A 209 23.46 -5.58 24.11
C LEU A 209 24.24 -6.89 24.12
N ASN A 210 25.14 -7.04 25.10
CA ASN A 210 25.98 -8.23 25.27
C ASN A 210 25.13 -9.51 25.24
N ARG A 211 25.54 -10.49 24.41
CA ARG A 211 24.86 -11.77 24.21
C ARG A 211 24.49 -12.49 25.50
N LYS A 212 25.24 -12.32 26.59
CA LYS A 212 24.94 -12.92 27.90
C LYS A 212 23.67 -12.37 28.57
N LEU A 213 23.29 -11.13 28.27
CA LEU A 213 22.12 -10.45 28.85
C LEU A 213 20.88 -10.52 27.94
N GLN A 214 21.05 -10.91 26.67
CA GLN A 214 19.94 -11.04 25.73
C GLN A 214 18.85 -12.05 26.15
N PRO A 215 19.17 -13.20 26.78
CA PRO A 215 18.14 -14.15 27.23
C PRO A 215 17.17 -13.54 28.24
N SER A 216 17.65 -12.78 29.23
CA SER A 216 16.78 -12.16 30.25
C SER A 216 15.87 -11.08 29.65
N VAL A 217 16.31 -10.39 28.59
CA VAL A 217 15.47 -9.45 27.84
C VAL A 217 14.35 -10.19 27.12
N ALA A 218 14.68 -11.26 26.39
CA ALA A 218 13.69 -12.07 25.67
C ALA A 218 12.63 -12.66 26.60
N GLU A 219 13.07 -13.23 27.73
CA GLU A 219 12.21 -13.84 28.75
C GLU A 219 11.30 -12.80 29.43
N LYS A 220 11.83 -11.62 29.79
CA LYS A 220 11.01 -10.56 30.39
C LYS A 220 9.92 -10.08 29.43
N LEU A 221 10.26 -9.88 28.15
CA LEU A 221 9.29 -9.48 27.13
C LEU A 221 8.21 -10.56 26.92
N GLU A 222 8.60 -11.85 26.90
CA GLU A 222 7.64 -12.96 26.80
C GLU A 222 6.70 -13.00 28.02
N ASN A 223 7.22 -12.82 29.23
CA ASN A 223 6.40 -12.78 30.45
C ASN A 223 5.43 -11.59 30.46
N PHE A 224 5.84 -10.45 29.90
CA PHE A 224 4.96 -9.29 29.75
C PHE A 224 3.87 -9.58 28.71
N ALA A 225 4.24 -10.20 27.58
CA ALA A 225 3.27 -10.66 26.59
C ALA A 225 2.23 -11.64 27.17
N ASP A 226 2.67 -12.60 28.00
CA ASP A 226 1.77 -13.52 28.72
C ASP A 226 0.83 -12.76 29.69
N THR A 227 1.33 -11.69 30.33
CA THR A 227 0.52 -10.86 31.24
C THR A 227 -0.53 -10.04 30.49
N PHE A 228 -0.14 -9.36 29.40
CA PHE A 228 -1.08 -8.63 28.55
C PHE A 228 -2.10 -9.55 27.90
N ALA A 229 -1.69 -10.75 27.47
CA ALA A 229 -2.62 -11.74 26.91
C ALA A 229 -3.69 -12.17 27.93
N LYS A 230 -3.31 -12.39 29.20
CA LYS A 230 -4.25 -12.71 30.28
C LYS A 230 -5.19 -11.55 30.63
N GLY A 231 -4.73 -10.32 30.44
CA GLY A 231 -5.54 -9.10 30.59
C GLY A 231 -6.38 -8.75 29.36
N GLU A 232 -6.41 -9.61 28.32
CA GLU A 232 -7.10 -9.38 27.04
C GLU A 232 -6.58 -8.15 26.26
N GLU A 233 -5.40 -7.63 26.63
CA GLU A 233 -4.69 -6.57 25.92
C GLU A 233 -3.93 -7.13 24.71
N PHE A 234 -4.68 -7.72 23.77
CA PHE A 234 -4.15 -8.57 22.70
C PHE A 234 -3.15 -7.88 21.77
N ILE A 235 -3.32 -6.58 21.49
CA ILE A 235 -2.39 -5.84 20.62
C ILE A 235 -1.02 -5.73 21.30
N ALA A 236 -1.00 -5.29 22.56
CA ALA A 236 0.22 -5.23 23.36
C ALA A 236 0.86 -6.63 23.48
N ALA A 237 0.07 -7.67 23.77
CA ALA A 237 0.60 -9.02 23.84
C ALA A 237 1.32 -9.45 22.55
N ILE A 238 0.72 -9.20 21.38
CA ILE A 238 1.36 -9.49 20.08
C ILE A 238 2.66 -8.70 19.90
N ASP A 239 2.66 -7.39 20.19
CA ASP A 239 3.84 -6.53 20.05
C ASP A 239 5.01 -7.04 20.92
N TYR A 240 4.72 -7.45 22.16
CA TYR A 240 5.73 -8.00 23.07
C TYR A 240 6.21 -9.40 22.67
N TYR A 241 5.34 -10.28 22.16
CA TYR A 241 5.80 -11.57 21.62
C TYR A 241 6.70 -11.37 20.40
N GLN A 242 6.37 -10.44 19.51
CA GLN A 242 7.17 -10.14 18.32
C GLN A 242 8.56 -9.57 18.69
N GLU A 243 8.62 -8.66 19.66
CA GLU A 243 9.90 -8.15 20.16
C GLU A 243 10.70 -9.25 20.89
N SER A 244 10.04 -10.11 21.67
CA SER A 244 10.69 -11.29 22.28
C SER A 244 11.27 -12.25 21.22
N GLN A 245 10.49 -12.57 20.17
CA GLN A 245 10.93 -13.38 19.04
C GLN A 245 12.16 -12.80 18.35
N LYS A 246 12.24 -11.47 18.20
CA LYS A 246 13.40 -10.79 17.62
C LYS A 246 14.67 -11.06 18.45
N TRP A 247 14.58 -11.05 19.78
CA TRP A 247 15.70 -11.45 20.63
C TRP A 247 16.01 -12.95 20.55
N TYR A 248 15.00 -13.83 20.54
CA TYR A 248 15.22 -15.26 20.36
C TYR A 248 15.86 -15.61 19.01
N LYS A 249 15.55 -14.86 17.93
CA LYS A 249 16.21 -14.97 16.63
C LYS A 249 17.70 -14.66 16.72
N LYS A 250 18.10 -13.60 17.43
CA LYS A 250 19.53 -13.29 17.69
C LYS A 250 20.23 -14.41 18.47
N LEU A 251 19.53 -15.02 19.42
CA LEU A 251 20.01 -16.14 20.22
C LEU A 251 20.01 -17.48 19.46
N LYS A 252 19.36 -17.55 18.30
CA LYS A 252 19.09 -18.77 17.52
C LYS A 252 18.29 -19.81 18.30
N ASN A 253 17.35 -19.38 19.14
CA ASN A 253 16.49 -20.24 19.94
C ASN A 253 15.22 -20.61 19.17
N SER A 254 15.31 -21.59 18.26
CA SER A 254 14.19 -22.07 17.43
C SER A 254 12.95 -22.49 18.24
N PRO A 255 13.06 -23.28 19.32
CA PRO A 255 11.89 -23.70 20.12
C PRO A 255 11.09 -22.51 20.63
N LYS A 256 11.76 -21.50 21.21
CA LYS A 256 11.09 -20.32 21.74
C LYS A 256 10.43 -19.45 20.67
N ILE A 257 11.00 -19.38 19.47
CA ILE A 257 10.38 -18.68 18.34
C ILE A 257 9.08 -19.38 17.93
N ALA A 258 9.08 -20.70 17.89
CA ALA A 258 7.90 -21.49 17.55
C ALA A 258 6.80 -21.41 18.64
N GLU A 259 7.17 -21.48 19.93
CA GLU A 259 6.25 -21.29 21.06
C GLU A 259 5.55 -19.93 21.00
N THR A 260 6.32 -18.85 20.86
CA THR A 260 5.77 -17.48 20.79
C THR A 260 4.94 -17.24 19.53
N ALA A 261 5.32 -17.83 18.38
CA ALA A 261 4.51 -17.79 17.15
C ALA A 261 3.13 -18.44 17.36
N LEU A 262 3.10 -19.58 18.07
CA LEU A 262 1.85 -20.25 18.41
C LEU A 262 0.98 -19.41 19.35
N LYS A 263 1.58 -18.73 20.35
CA LYS A 263 0.87 -17.80 21.23
C LYS A 263 0.26 -16.62 20.43
N ILE A 264 1.02 -16.00 19.52
CA ILE A 264 0.52 -14.94 18.62
C ILE A 264 -0.64 -15.46 17.76
N ALA A 265 -0.48 -16.64 17.14
CA ALA A 265 -1.51 -17.22 16.28
C ALA A 265 -2.82 -17.49 17.04
N ASN A 266 -2.74 -17.98 18.28
CA ASN A 266 -3.91 -18.20 19.12
C ASN A 266 -4.65 -16.89 19.44
N ILE A 267 -3.91 -15.82 19.79
CA ILE A 267 -4.51 -14.49 20.02
C ILE A 267 -5.24 -14.00 18.77
N LEU A 268 -4.61 -14.13 17.60
CA LEU A 268 -5.21 -13.72 16.33
C LEU A 268 -6.48 -14.52 16.00
N ILE A 269 -6.52 -15.83 16.32
CA ILE A 269 -7.71 -16.66 16.16
C ILE A 269 -8.84 -16.18 17.09
N GLU A 270 -8.55 -15.84 18.36
CA GLU A 270 -9.57 -15.29 19.27
C GLU A 270 -10.11 -13.96 18.75
N LYS A 271 -9.23 -13.04 18.31
CA LYS A 271 -9.65 -11.78 17.68
C LYS A 271 -10.51 -12.01 16.43
N ALA A 272 -10.24 -13.07 15.67
CA ALA A 272 -11.02 -13.40 14.49
C ALA A 272 -12.48 -13.75 14.84
N LYS A 273 -12.71 -14.50 15.93
CA LYS A 273 -14.05 -14.90 16.38
C LYS A 273 -14.93 -13.72 16.78
N GLU A 274 -14.35 -12.66 17.31
CA GLU A 274 -15.06 -11.45 17.76
C GLU A 274 -15.25 -10.41 16.65
N SER A 275 -14.72 -10.67 15.46
CA SER A 275 -14.67 -9.71 14.36
C SER A 275 -15.70 -10.01 13.28
N GLY A 276 -16.15 -8.99 12.55
CA GLY A 276 -16.91 -9.18 11.31
C GLY A 276 -16.12 -9.96 10.26
N ALA A 277 -16.80 -10.60 9.30
CA ALA A 277 -16.22 -11.62 8.43
C ALA A 277 -14.95 -11.17 7.70
N ILE A 278 -14.88 -9.93 7.21
CA ILE A 278 -13.67 -9.39 6.56
C ILE A 278 -12.49 -9.26 7.53
N SER A 279 -12.73 -8.68 8.71
CA SER A 279 -11.69 -8.50 9.74
C SER A 279 -11.23 -9.84 10.32
N SER A 280 -12.15 -10.79 10.52
CA SER A 280 -11.86 -12.17 10.91
C SER A 280 -10.87 -12.81 9.95
N LYS A 281 -11.11 -12.68 8.64
CA LYS A 281 -10.19 -13.18 7.61
C LYS A 281 -8.78 -12.63 7.73
N ILE A 282 -8.64 -11.32 7.97
CA ILE A 282 -7.34 -10.65 8.09
C ILE A 282 -6.54 -11.27 9.25
N TYR A 283 -7.18 -11.45 10.40
CA TYR A 283 -6.53 -12.05 11.57
C TYR A 283 -6.13 -13.51 11.32
N LEU A 284 -6.99 -14.31 10.69
CA LEU A 284 -6.68 -15.70 10.33
C LEU A 284 -5.53 -15.81 9.32
N GLU A 285 -5.49 -14.94 8.31
CA GLU A 285 -4.38 -14.87 7.35
C GLU A 285 -3.06 -14.49 8.04
N GLN A 286 -3.10 -13.56 9.00
CA GLN A 286 -1.94 -13.17 9.78
C GLN A 286 -1.45 -14.33 10.67
N ALA A 287 -2.36 -15.05 11.33
CA ALA A 287 -2.02 -16.24 12.12
C ALA A 287 -1.36 -17.33 11.25
N LEU A 288 -1.91 -17.56 10.06
CA LEU A 288 -1.36 -18.52 9.10
C LEU A 288 0.04 -18.12 8.63
N LYS A 289 0.27 -16.82 8.36
CA LYS A 289 1.57 -16.28 7.96
C LYS A 289 2.61 -16.47 9.07
N GLU A 290 2.23 -16.17 10.31
CA GLU A 290 3.10 -16.32 11.49
C GLU A 290 3.59 -17.77 11.62
N LEU A 291 2.66 -18.73 11.64
CA LEU A 291 2.99 -20.16 11.79
C LEU A 291 3.77 -20.74 10.61
N ARG A 292 3.46 -20.32 9.37
CA ARG A 292 4.19 -20.78 8.17
C ARG A 292 5.63 -20.30 8.12
N SER A 293 5.96 -19.21 8.81
CA SER A 293 7.34 -18.70 8.90
C SER A 293 8.26 -19.62 9.70
N ILE A 294 7.71 -20.51 10.53
CA ILE A 294 8.47 -21.47 11.33
C ILE A 294 8.97 -22.62 10.43
N PRO A 295 10.26 -23.03 10.50
CA PRO A 295 10.78 -24.17 9.74
C PRO A 295 10.07 -25.48 10.07
N ALA A 296 9.82 -26.34 9.08
CA ALA A 296 9.06 -27.58 9.25
C ALA A 296 9.60 -28.50 10.36
N LYS A 297 10.93 -28.55 10.54
CA LYS A 297 11.58 -29.33 11.59
C LYS A 297 11.17 -28.92 13.02
N ASP A 298 10.77 -27.66 13.21
CA ASP A 298 10.44 -27.07 14.50
C ASP A 298 8.90 -27.04 14.74
N ARG A 299 8.10 -27.59 13.81
CA ARG A 299 6.62 -27.56 13.87
C ARG A 299 5.98 -28.75 14.59
N ASN A 300 6.59 -29.93 14.45
CA ASN A 300 5.99 -31.19 14.86
C ASN A 300 5.79 -31.29 16.38
N GLU A 301 6.77 -30.83 17.17
CA GLU A 301 6.72 -30.93 18.64
C GLU A 301 5.62 -30.06 19.28
N LEU A 302 5.21 -28.98 18.61
CA LEU A 302 4.21 -28.03 19.09
C LEU A 302 2.85 -28.16 18.38
N GLY A 303 2.66 -29.18 17.53
CA GLY A 303 1.42 -29.37 16.78
C GLY A 303 1.09 -28.23 15.80
N ILE A 304 2.09 -27.47 15.35
CA ILE A 304 1.87 -26.27 14.51
C ILE A 304 1.21 -26.63 13.17
N ASP A 305 1.56 -27.77 12.56
CA ASP A 305 0.95 -28.17 11.30
C ASP A 305 -0.55 -28.48 11.46
N GLN A 306 -0.97 -29.06 12.59
CA GLN A 306 -2.39 -29.25 12.91
C GLN A 306 -3.11 -27.90 13.07
N LYS A 307 -2.46 -26.92 13.71
CA LYS A 307 -3.00 -25.57 13.87
C LYS A 307 -3.12 -24.84 12.53
N ILE A 308 -2.16 -25.02 11.63
CA ILE A 308 -2.21 -24.49 10.26
C ILE A 308 -3.44 -25.04 9.52
N ASP A 309 -3.72 -26.33 9.65
CA ASP A 309 -4.87 -26.96 9.00
C ASP A 309 -6.20 -26.50 9.60
N GLU A 310 -6.25 -26.28 10.92
CA GLU A 310 -7.41 -25.67 11.60
C GLU A 310 -7.69 -24.25 11.06
N ILE A 311 -6.68 -23.39 10.98
CA ILE A 311 -6.82 -22.02 10.46
C ILE A 311 -7.32 -22.03 9.01
N ARG A 312 -6.86 -22.96 8.17
CA ARG A 312 -7.35 -23.09 6.78
C ARG A 312 -8.85 -23.40 6.73
N LYS A 313 -9.33 -24.28 7.61
CA LYS A 313 -10.77 -24.58 7.70
C LYS A 313 -11.56 -23.36 8.15
N LEU A 314 -11.05 -22.61 9.12
CA LEU A 314 -11.67 -21.34 9.57
C LEU A 314 -11.74 -20.31 8.44
N ILE A 315 -10.68 -20.18 7.63
CA ILE A 315 -10.68 -19.28 6.47
C ILE A 315 -11.73 -19.71 5.44
N GLU A 316 -11.87 -21.01 5.16
CA GLU A 316 -12.86 -21.50 4.21
C GLU A 316 -14.29 -21.21 4.68
N GLN A 317 -14.57 -21.46 5.96
CA GLN A 317 -15.87 -21.12 6.55
C GLN A 317 -16.15 -19.62 6.46
N ASN A 318 -15.19 -18.80 6.87
CA ASN A 318 -15.33 -17.35 6.87
C ASN A 318 -15.47 -16.78 5.44
N ASN A 319 -14.89 -17.42 4.42
CA ASN A 319 -15.12 -17.03 3.03
C ASN A 319 -16.61 -17.18 2.66
N GLN A 320 -17.30 -18.23 3.12
CA GLN A 320 -18.73 -18.42 2.88
C GLN A 320 -19.57 -17.31 3.53
N ASP A 321 -19.21 -16.92 4.76
CA ASP A 321 -19.89 -15.85 5.49
C ASP A 321 -19.79 -14.52 4.73
N ILE A 322 -18.60 -14.17 4.22
CA ILE A 322 -18.38 -12.99 3.35
C ILE A 322 -19.30 -13.01 2.13
N ARG A 323 -19.47 -14.16 1.46
CA ARG A 323 -20.36 -14.25 0.28
C ARG A 323 -21.81 -13.92 0.64
N SER A 324 -22.28 -14.44 1.78
CA SER A 324 -23.65 -14.23 2.21
C SER A 324 -23.92 -12.76 2.56
N GLU A 325 -22.99 -12.08 3.24
CA GLU A 325 -23.08 -10.65 3.53
C GLU A 325 -23.05 -9.79 2.27
N MET A 326 -22.19 -10.10 1.29
CA MET A 326 -22.11 -9.35 0.03
C MET A 326 -23.38 -9.46 -0.82
N SER A 327 -24.11 -10.56 -0.74
CA SER A 327 -25.38 -10.75 -1.48
C SER A 327 -26.52 -9.84 -1.00
N LEU A 328 -26.39 -9.23 0.19
CA LEU A 328 -27.43 -8.42 0.83
C LEU A 328 -27.34 -6.92 0.52
N ILE A 329 -26.25 -6.45 -0.08
CA ILE A 329 -26.08 -5.03 -0.48
C ILE A 329 -26.68 -4.82 -1.87
N ALA A 330 -27.99 -5.02 -2.00
CA ALA A 330 -28.72 -4.60 -3.18
C ALA A 330 -28.86 -3.07 -3.15
N VAL A 331 -28.12 -2.36 -4.01
CA VAL A 331 -28.27 -0.91 -4.20
C VAL A 331 -29.67 -0.65 -4.80
N ASP A 332 -30.34 0.40 -4.32
CA ASP A 332 -31.64 0.84 -4.84
C ASP A 332 -31.64 0.88 -6.38
N LYS A 333 -32.58 0.16 -7.00
CA LYS A 333 -32.67 -0.01 -8.45
C LYS A 333 -32.77 1.36 -9.14
N ILE A 334 -31.71 1.72 -9.87
CA ILE A 334 -31.74 2.84 -10.83
C ILE A 334 -32.74 2.48 -11.93
N ASP A 335 -33.66 3.39 -12.27
CA ASP A 335 -34.56 3.17 -13.40
C ASP A 335 -33.79 3.28 -14.74
N ILE A 336 -33.61 2.13 -15.39
CA ILE A 336 -32.90 2.00 -16.67
C ILE A 336 -33.85 1.91 -17.88
N SER A 337 -35.17 1.99 -17.67
CA SER A 337 -36.20 1.71 -18.69
C SER A 337 -36.04 2.55 -19.95
N ARG A 338 -35.64 3.82 -19.81
CA ARG A 338 -35.40 4.73 -20.94
C ARG A 338 -34.29 4.22 -21.87
N TYR A 339 -33.19 3.74 -21.30
CA TYR A 339 -32.06 3.26 -22.10
C TYR A 339 -32.41 1.97 -22.83
N GLN A 340 -33.11 1.06 -22.15
CA GLN A 340 -33.59 -0.19 -22.74
C GLN A 340 -34.54 0.06 -23.92
N ASN A 341 -35.47 1.00 -23.78
CA ASN A 341 -36.39 1.36 -24.86
C ASN A 341 -35.67 1.98 -26.06
N ASN A 342 -34.68 2.85 -25.84
CA ASN A 342 -33.88 3.42 -26.92
C ASN A 342 -33.10 2.33 -27.69
N ALA A 343 -32.53 1.36 -26.97
CA ALA A 343 -31.79 0.26 -27.59
C ALA A 343 -32.69 -0.64 -28.44
N LYS A 344 -33.91 -0.95 -27.97
CA LYS A 344 -34.91 -1.67 -28.78
C LYS A 344 -35.26 -0.89 -30.06
N LEU A 345 -35.54 0.42 -29.93
CA LEU A 345 -35.88 1.28 -31.06
C LEU A 345 -34.76 1.39 -32.10
N ALA A 346 -33.49 1.27 -31.69
CA ALA A 346 -32.35 1.34 -32.59
C ALA A 346 -32.29 0.18 -33.61
N VAL A 347 -32.91 -0.97 -33.29
CA VAL A 347 -32.91 -2.18 -34.14
C VAL A 347 -34.28 -2.53 -34.71
N LYS A 348 -35.36 -2.04 -34.08
CA LYS A 348 -36.75 -2.38 -34.41
C LYS A 348 -37.11 -2.05 -35.87
N GLY A 349 -37.69 -3.02 -36.57
CA GLY A 349 -38.20 -2.88 -37.93
C GLY A 349 -37.12 -2.75 -39.02
N LYS A 350 -35.85 -2.98 -38.66
CA LYS A 350 -34.73 -2.98 -39.62
C LYS A 350 -34.60 -4.33 -40.31
N GLN A 351 -33.86 -4.38 -41.41
CA GLN A 351 -33.44 -5.68 -41.98
C GLN A 351 -32.39 -6.33 -41.09
N LEU A 352 -32.31 -7.67 -41.07
CA LEU A 352 -31.42 -8.41 -40.18
C LEU A 352 -29.96 -7.92 -40.24
N SER A 353 -29.41 -7.68 -41.43
CA SER A 353 -28.04 -7.16 -41.55
C SER A 353 -27.91 -5.81 -40.84
N GLU A 354 -28.77 -4.84 -41.17
CA GLU A 354 -28.75 -3.53 -40.51
C GLU A 354 -28.97 -3.60 -39.00
N ALA A 355 -29.86 -4.50 -38.53
CA ALA A 355 -30.10 -4.72 -37.12
C ALA A 355 -28.88 -5.30 -36.40
N VAL A 356 -28.17 -6.27 -37.00
CA VAL A 356 -26.91 -6.82 -36.46
C VAL A 356 -25.80 -5.77 -36.46
N LEU A 357 -25.71 -4.92 -37.48
CA LEU A 357 -24.78 -3.79 -37.50
C LEU A 357 -25.06 -2.78 -36.37
N CYS A 358 -26.34 -2.49 -36.13
CA CYS A 358 -26.76 -1.65 -35.03
C CYS A 358 -26.43 -2.29 -33.67
N LEU A 359 -26.66 -3.60 -33.52
CA LEU A 359 -26.32 -4.33 -32.30
C LEU A 359 -24.80 -4.29 -32.03
N ALA A 360 -23.98 -4.56 -33.04
CA ALA A 360 -22.51 -4.49 -32.95
C ALA A 360 -22.03 -3.11 -32.47
N ASN A 361 -22.76 -2.04 -32.77
CA ASN A 361 -22.41 -0.66 -32.43
C ASN A 361 -23.36 -0.02 -31.40
N ILE A 362 -24.15 -0.83 -30.67
CA ILE A 362 -25.19 -0.34 -29.76
C ILE A 362 -24.61 0.37 -28.53
N THR A 363 -23.36 0.07 -28.19
CA THR A 363 -22.60 0.74 -27.13
C THR A 363 -21.19 1.11 -27.60
N ALA A 364 -20.69 2.22 -27.07
CA ALA A 364 -19.33 2.69 -27.31
C ALA A 364 -18.29 1.73 -26.70
N ASN A 365 -17.01 1.95 -26.97
CA ASN A 365 -15.97 1.31 -26.16
C ASN A 365 -15.70 2.21 -24.93
N PRO A 366 -15.38 1.62 -23.77
CA PRO A 366 -14.87 2.40 -22.65
C PRO A 366 -13.53 3.03 -23.04
N LEU A 367 -13.42 4.36 -22.95
CA LEU A 367 -12.17 5.06 -23.20
C LEU A 367 -11.31 5.01 -21.94
N TYR A 368 -10.08 4.51 -22.07
CA TYR A 368 -9.17 4.31 -20.96
C TYR A 368 -8.92 5.62 -20.20
N GLU A 369 -8.68 6.72 -20.92
CA GLU A 369 -8.39 8.02 -20.30
C GLU A 369 -9.61 8.60 -19.57
N ASP A 370 -10.83 8.36 -20.05
CA ASP A 370 -12.05 8.80 -19.37
C ASP A 370 -12.27 8.01 -18.07
N ILE A 371 -12.08 6.68 -18.12
CA ILE A 371 -12.12 5.83 -16.93
C ILE A 371 -11.05 6.28 -15.95
N LYS A 372 -9.80 6.43 -16.39
CA LYS A 372 -8.70 6.89 -15.54
C LYS A 372 -9.01 8.24 -14.89
N LYS A 373 -9.48 9.22 -15.66
CA LYS A 373 -9.82 10.56 -15.16
C LYS A 373 -10.97 10.53 -14.16
N SER A 374 -12.00 9.70 -14.41
CA SER A 374 -13.12 9.52 -13.47
C SER A 374 -12.65 8.89 -12.15
N SER A 375 -11.83 7.84 -12.20
CA SER A 375 -11.24 7.19 -11.03
C SER A 375 -10.33 8.13 -10.24
N GLU A 376 -9.48 8.91 -10.91
CA GLU A 376 -8.67 9.96 -10.27
C GLU A 376 -9.54 11.02 -9.57
N ASN A 377 -10.68 11.39 -10.15
CA ASN A 377 -11.60 12.36 -9.55
C ASN A 377 -12.35 11.78 -8.34
N LEU A 378 -12.70 10.50 -8.37
CA LEU A 378 -13.27 9.80 -7.20
C LEU A 378 -12.26 9.78 -6.04
N LEU A 379 -10.98 9.53 -6.32
CA LEU A 379 -9.90 9.54 -5.33
C LEU A 379 -9.56 10.93 -4.77
N LYS A 380 -9.96 12.03 -5.44
CA LYS A 380 -9.77 13.42 -4.98
C LYS A 380 -10.83 13.89 -4.00
N LYS A 381 -12.02 13.27 -3.98
CA LYS A 381 -13.02 13.53 -2.93
C LYS A 381 -12.46 12.96 -1.63
N PRO A 382 -12.54 13.64 -0.48
CA PRO A 382 -12.03 13.10 0.77
C PRO A 382 -13.08 12.16 1.41
N PRO A 383 -12.82 10.86 1.61
CA PRO A 383 -13.54 10.09 2.60
C PRO A 383 -12.62 9.76 3.79
N LEU A 384 -13.22 9.66 4.97
CA LEU A 384 -12.58 9.19 6.21
C LEU A 384 -11.96 7.77 6.11
N SER A 385 -12.06 7.08 4.96
CA SER A 385 -11.55 5.73 4.69
C SER A 385 -10.10 5.68 4.16
N ASN A 386 -9.46 6.83 3.91
CA ASN A 386 -8.19 6.90 3.16
C ASN A 386 -6.94 6.31 3.84
N PHE A 387 -7.01 5.89 5.11
CA PHE A 387 -5.86 5.38 5.88
C PHE A 387 -5.89 3.87 6.17
N ILE A 388 -6.88 3.13 5.67
CA ILE A 388 -6.98 1.69 5.91
C ILE A 388 -6.46 0.95 4.68
N THR A 389 -5.55 -0.01 4.88
CA THR A 389 -5.25 -1.06 3.89
C THR A 389 -6.56 -1.78 3.58
N GLN A 390 -7.24 -1.40 2.50
CA GLN A 390 -8.48 -2.04 2.11
C GLN A 390 -8.16 -3.40 1.47
N THR A 391 -8.69 -4.45 2.09
CA THR A 391 -8.58 -5.82 1.58
C THR A 391 -9.86 -6.10 0.79
N TYR A 392 -9.72 -6.28 -0.52
CA TYR A 392 -10.84 -6.61 -1.40
C TYR A 392 -10.93 -8.11 -1.62
N VAL A 393 -12.16 -8.61 -1.50
CA VAL A 393 -12.52 -10.03 -1.61
C VAL A 393 -13.42 -10.21 -2.82
N ASP A 394 -13.21 -11.29 -3.59
CA ASP A 394 -14.09 -11.65 -4.71
C ASP A 394 -15.44 -12.17 -4.21
N ALA A 395 -16.35 -12.46 -5.15
CA ALA A 395 -17.64 -13.10 -4.87
C ALA A 395 -17.50 -14.46 -4.16
N ASP A 396 -16.30 -15.06 -4.19
CA ASP A 396 -15.98 -16.29 -3.50
C ASP A 396 -15.45 -16.07 -2.07
N GLY A 397 -15.31 -14.82 -1.65
CA GLY A 397 -14.73 -14.39 -0.38
C GLY A 397 -13.19 -14.41 -0.39
N ARG A 398 -12.51 -14.70 -1.51
CA ARG A 398 -11.04 -14.82 -1.65
C ARG A 398 -10.39 -13.46 -1.88
N LYS A 399 -9.21 -13.23 -1.30
CA LYS A 399 -8.50 -11.96 -1.40
C LYS A 399 -7.94 -11.80 -2.82
N LEU A 400 -8.36 -10.74 -3.52
CA LEU A 400 -7.97 -10.50 -4.92
C LEU A 400 -6.62 -9.77 -5.03
N SER A 401 -6.30 -8.87 -4.10
CA SER A 401 -4.99 -8.22 -3.94
C SER A 401 -4.96 -7.37 -2.66
N GLN A 402 -3.76 -7.06 -2.16
CA GLN A 402 -3.57 -6.07 -1.11
C GLN A 402 -3.22 -4.73 -1.75
N ILE A 403 -4.07 -3.73 -1.59
CA ILE A 403 -3.78 -2.39 -2.08
C ILE A 403 -2.81 -1.72 -1.13
N THR A 404 -1.52 -1.71 -1.48
CA THR A 404 -0.46 -1.12 -0.67
C THR A 404 -0.02 0.24 -1.18
N THR A 405 -0.15 0.49 -2.48
CA THR A 405 0.28 1.73 -3.12
C THR A 405 -0.89 2.59 -3.60
N LYS A 406 -0.60 3.85 -3.93
CA LYS A 406 -1.56 4.76 -4.58
C LYS A 406 -1.95 4.27 -5.98
N ASP A 407 -1.01 3.67 -6.70
CA ASP A 407 -1.24 3.16 -8.06
C ASP A 407 -2.15 1.92 -8.03
N ASP A 408 -1.99 1.04 -7.03
CA ASP A 408 -2.91 -0.09 -6.81
C ASP A 408 -4.35 0.38 -6.54
N ARG A 409 -4.53 1.49 -5.80
CA ARG A 409 -5.85 2.10 -5.57
C ARG A 409 -6.46 2.62 -6.85
N LEU A 410 -5.68 3.36 -7.64
CA LEU A 410 -6.15 3.88 -8.92
C LEU A 410 -6.57 2.74 -9.85
N LYS A 411 -5.73 1.70 -9.98
CA LYS A 411 -6.03 0.54 -10.80
C LYS A 411 -7.31 -0.17 -10.34
N HIS A 412 -7.51 -0.32 -9.03
CA HIS A 412 -8.73 -0.90 -8.47
C HIS A 412 -9.98 -0.08 -8.84
N GLU A 413 -9.96 1.22 -8.60
CA GLU A 413 -11.08 2.12 -8.93
C GLU A 413 -11.39 2.11 -10.43
N MET A 414 -10.36 2.04 -11.27
CA MET A 414 -10.56 1.90 -12.72
C MET A 414 -11.33 0.64 -13.07
N TYR A 415 -10.96 -0.52 -12.48
CA TYR A 415 -11.67 -1.77 -12.75
C TYR A 415 -13.08 -1.83 -12.14
N GLN A 416 -13.35 -1.14 -11.04
CA GLN A 416 -14.72 -0.96 -10.56
C GLN A 416 -15.57 -0.19 -11.58
N GLN A 417 -15.02 0.88 -12.17
CA GLN A 417 -15.70 1.62 -13.23
C GLN A 417 -15.93 0.74 -14.48
N TYR A 418 -14.96 -0.08 -14.87
CA TYR A 418 -15.16 -1.05 -15.96
C TYR A 418 -16.25 -2.08 -15.63
N HIS A 419 -16.36 -2.53 -14.37
CA HIS A 419 -17.40 -3.48 -13.96
C HIS A 419 -18.79 -2.88 -14.13
N VAL A 420 -19.01 -1.69 -13.57
CA VAL A 420 -20.28 -0.94 -13.73
C VAL A 420 -20.58 -0.67 -15.20
N TYR A 421 -19.55 -0.37 -16.00
CA TYR A 421 -19.71 -0.16 -17.44
C TYR A 421 -20.23 -1.42 -18.15
N VAL A 422 -19.66 -2.59 -17.86
CA VAL A 422 -20.09 -3.86 -18.45
C VAL A 422 -21.54 -4.18 -18.09
N GLU A 423 -21.90 -4.11 -16.81
CA GLU A 423 -23.27 -4.37 -16.35
C GLU A 423 -24.28 -3.43 -17.05
N LEU A 424 -24.00 -2.12 -17.04
CA LEU A 424 -24.87 -1.14 -17.71
C LEU A 424 -24.94 -1.36 -19.22
N ALA A 425 -23.83 -1.71 -19.88
CA ALA A 425 -23.84 -1.99 -21.31
C ALA A 425 -24.73 -3.19 -21.64
N VAL A 426 -24.65 -4.26 -20.85
CA VAL A 426 -25.46 -5.47 -21.00
C VAL A 426 -26.93 -5.18 -20.77
N ASP A 427 -27.27 -4.68 -19.58
CA ASP A 427 -28.66 -4.53 -19.13
C ASP A 427 -29.41 -3.41 -19.85
N CYS A 428 -28.73 -2.31 -20.15
CA CYS A 428 -29.37 -1.13 -20.72
C CYS A 428 -29.42 -1.14 -22.24
N ARG A 429 -28.50 -1.85 -22.92
CA ARG A 429 -28.31 -1.71 -24.37
C ARG A 429 -28.24 -3.04 -25.12
N ILE A 430 -27.30 -3.91 -24.77
CA ILE A 430 -27.01 -5.13 -25.54
C ILE A 430 -28.21 -6.08 -25.48
N LEU A 431 -28.65 -6.48 -24.27
CA LEU A 431 -29.77 -7.42 -24.12
C LEU A 431 -31.09 -6.88 -24.70
N PRO A 432 -31.52 -5.62 -24.43
CA PRO A 432 -32.75 -5.10 -25.04
C PRO A 432 -32.75 -5.12 -26.57
N ALA A 433 -31.64 -4.71 -27.22
CA ALA A 433 -31.52 -4.75 -28.67
C ALA A 433 -31.46 -6.19 -29.19
N PHE A 434 -30.72 -7.06 -28.51
CA PHE A 434 -30.62 -8.48 -28.82
C PHE A 434 -31.98 -9.17 -28.82
N TRP A 435 -32.79 -8.95 -27.77
CA TRP A 435 -34.13 -9.54 -27.68
C TRP A 435 -35.06 -9.04 -28.79
N GLN A 436 -35.00 -7.75 -29.13
CA GLN A 436 -35.81 -7.21 -30.22
C GLN A 436 -35.45 -7.85 -31.57
N ILE A 437 -34.16 -8.10 -31.83
CA ILE A 437 -33.70 -8.78 -33.05
C ILE A 437 -34.24 -10.21 -33.11
N LEU A 438 -34.17 -10.96 -32.01
CA LEU A 438 -34.66 -12.34 -31.97
C LEU A 438 -36.19 -12.44 -32.06
N GLU A 439 -36.91 -11.38 -31.68
CA GLU A 439 -38.36 -11.28 -31.86
C GLU A 439 -38.74 -11.08 -33.33
N GLU A 440 -37.94 -10.33 -34.10
CA GLU A 440 -38.25 -9.95 -35.49
C GLU A 440 -37.57 -10.83 -36.55
N HIS A 441 -36.48 -11.52 -36.19
CA HIS A 441 -35.62 -12.21 -37.16
C HIS A 441 -35.18 -13.59 -36.70
N ARG A 442 -35.05 -14.49 -37.67
CA ARG A 442 -34.30 -15.74 -37.51
C ARG A 442 -32.85 -15.52 -37.93
N VAL A 443 -31.91 -15.60 -36.98
CA VAL A 443 -30.48 -15.55 -37.27
C VAL A 443 -29.99 -16.95 -37.66
N SER A 444 -29.56 -17.13 -38.91
CA SER A 444 -29.07 -18.42 -39.39
C SER A 444 -27.55 -18.55 -39.22
N MET A 445 -27.08 -19.77 -38.94
CA MET A 445 -25.65 -20.09 -38.91
C MET A 445 -24.93 -19.69 -40.20
N SER A 446 -25.61 -19.80 -41.36
CA SER A 446 -25.06 -19.40 -42.65
C SER A 446 -24.83 -17.87 -42.75
N CYS A 447 -25.75 -17.03 -42.27
CA CYS A 447 -25.53 -15.58 -42.24
C CYS A 447 -24.35 -15.21 -41.32
N ILE A 448 -24.26 -15.82 -40.14
CA ILE A 448 -23.12 -15.60 -39.22
C ILE A 448 -21.79 -16.07 -39.83
N TYR A 449 -21.77 -17.25 -40.45
CA TYR A 449 -20.59 -17.75 -41.15
C TYR A 449 -20.13 -16.82 -42.27
N ASN A 450 -21.07 -16.29 -43.06
CA ASN A 450 -20.75 -15.33 -44.12
C ASN A 450 -20.16 -14.03 -43.54
N ILE A 451 -20.66 -13.55 -42.40
CA ILE A 451 -20.09 -12.39 -41.71
C ILE A 451 -18.65 -12.69 -41.25
N CYS A 452 -18.42 -13.83 -40.61
CA CYS A 452 -17.10 -14.24 -40.13
C CYS A 452 -16.09 -14.40 -41.26
N ARG A 453 -16.43 -15.14 -42.32
CA ARG A 453 -15.54 -15.40 -43.46
C ARG A 453 -15.07 -14.13 -44.19
N ASN A 454 -15.89 -13.08 -44.17
CA ASN A 454 -15.58 -11.81 -44.83
C ASN A 454 -14.97 -10.76 -43.89
N SER A 455 -14.63 -11.15 -42.65
CA SER A 455 -14.04 -10.27 -41.65
C SER A 455 -12.52 -10.42 -41.59
N SER A 456 -11.78 -9.31 -41.59
CA SER A 456 -10.31 -9.34 -41.55
C SER A 456 -9.73 -9.82 -40.22
N VAL A 457 -10.51 -9.78 -39.13
CA VAL A 457 -10.08 -10.28 -37.80
C VAL A 457 -10.26 -11.79 -37.64
N VAL A 458 -10.93 -12.45 -38.59
CA VAL A 458 -11.20 -13.89 -38.55
C VAL A 458 -10.31 -14.61 -39.57
N PRO A 459 -9.34 -15.42 -39.13
CA PRO A 459 -8.56 -16.26 -40.03
C PRO A 459 -9.47 -17.23 -40.82
N ALA A 460 -9.15 -17.46 -42.09
CA ALA A 460 -9.99 -18.26 -42.98
C ALA A 460 -10.20 -19.70 -42.48
N ASP A 461 -9.19 -20.30 -41.85
CA ASP A 461 -9.21 -21.63 -41.25
C ASP A 461 -9.92 -21.69 -39.88
N ARG A 462 -10.33 -20.54 -39.34
CA ARG A 462 -11.02 -20.39 -38.05
C ARG A 462 -12.46 -19.89 -38.18
N ALA A 463 -12.91 -19.58 -39.40
CA ALA A 463 -14.23 -19.01 -39.66
C ALA A 463 -15.38 -19.83 -39.04
N ASP A 464 -15.29 -21.16 -39.08
CA ASP A 464 -16.29 -22.06 -38.47
C ASP A 464 -16.37 -21.91 -36.94
N ILE A 465 -15.24 -21.77 -36.25
CA ILE A 465 -15.20 -21.66 -34.78
C ILE A 465 -15.80 -20.33 -34.34
N TRP A 466 -15.41 -19.23 -34.99
CA TRP A 466 -15.99 -17.91 -34.75
C TRP A 466 -17.48 -17.88 -35.04
N ALA A 467 -17.89 -18.47 -36.17
CA ALA A 467 -19.29 -18.52 -36.55
C ALA A 467 -20.12 -19.30 -35.54
N GLN A 468 -19.63 -20.46 -35.07
CA GLN A 468 -20.31 -21.25 -34.05
C GLN A 468 -20.42 -20.48 -32.74
N GLY A 469 -19.32 -19.87 -32.28
CA GLY A 469 -19.32 -19.06 -31.07
C GLY A 469 -20.33 -17.93 -31.12
N LEU A 470 -20.34 -17.14 -32.20
CA LEU A 470 -21.30 -16.04 -32.37
C LEU A 470 -22.74 -16.54 -32.52
N TYR A 471 -22.96 -17.62 -33.27
CA TYR A 471 -24.29 -18.23 -33.44
C TYR A 471 -24.87 -18.75 -32.12
N TYR A 472 -24.07 -19.41 -31.30
CA TYR A 472 -24.53 -19.91 -30.00
C TYR A 472 -24.96 -18.77 -29.07
N GLY A 473 -24.35 -17.58 -29.15
CA GLY A 473 -24.86 -16.42 -28.43
C GLY A 473 -26.25 -15.99 -28.91
N PHE A 474 -26.53 -15.99 -30.23
CA PHE A 474 -27.88 -15.78 -30.77
C PHE A 474 -28.87 -16.89 -30.36
N ASP A 475 -28.39 -18.11 -30.14
CA ASP A 475 -29.16 -19.23 -29.58
C ASP A 475 -29.28 -19.18 -28.04
N ARG A 476 -28.81 -18.09 -27.41
CA ARG A 476 -28.77 -17.85 -25.96
C ARG A 476 -27.87 -18.82 -25.17
N ASN A 477 -27.05 -19.60 -25.86
CA ASN A 477 -26.05 -20.46 -25.26
C ASN A 477 -24.72 -19.72 -25.12
N PHE A 478 -24.72 -18.70 -24.25
CA PHE A 478 -23.54 -17.87 -24.03
C PHE A 478 -22.38 -18.63 -23.39
N LEU A 479 -22.65 -19.68 -22.60
CA LEU A 479 -21.62 -20.53 -22.02
C LEU A 479 -20.77 -21.20 -23.10
N VAL A 480 -21.41 -21.87 -24.07
CA VAL A 480 -20.70 -22.49 -25.20
C VAL A 480 -20.02 -21.43 -26.06
N SER A 481 -20.68 -20.30 -26.31
CA SER A 481 -20.10 -19.15 -27.00
C SER A 481 -18.79 -18.70 -26.36
N SER A 482 -18.76 -18.47 -25.04
CA SER A 482 -17.57 -18.03 -24.30
C SER A 482 -16.42 -19.03 -24.42
N HIS A 483 -16.71 -20.34 -24.32
CA HIS A 483 -15.70 -21.40 -24.47
C HIS A 483 -15.09 -21.46 -25.88
N LEU A 484 -15.84 -21.06 -26.91
CA LEU A 484 -15.34 -21.01 -28.27
C LEU A 484 -14.59 -19.71 -28.57
N LEU A 485 -15.17 -18.57 -28.20
CA LEU A 485 -14.68 -17.24 -28.61
C LEU A 485 -13.47 -16.75 -27.80
N ILE A 486 -13.39 -17.00 -26.49
CA ILE A 486 -12.26 -16.52 -25.67
C ILE A 486 -10.91 -17.06 -26.17
N PRO A 487 -10.76 -18.36 -26.48
CA PRO A 487 -9.56 -18.86 -27.13
C PRO A 487 -9.26 -18.20 -28.49
N GLN A 488 -10.28 -17.76 -29.23
CA GLN A 488 -10.06 -17.05 -30.49
C GLN A 488 -9.56 -15.62 -30.30
N ILE A 489 -9.94 -14.94 -29.22
CA ILE A 489 -9.34 -13.63 -28.86
C ILE A 489 -7.85 -13.81 -28.56
N GLU A 490 -7.48 -14.85 -27.81
CA GLU A 490 -6.07 -15.18 -27.55
C GLU A 490 -5.31 -15.46 -28.85
N HIS A 491 -5.92 -16.22 -29.77
CA HIS A 491 -5.33 -16.52 -31.08
C HIS A 491 -5.19 -15.26 -31.95
N LEU A 492 -6.17 -14.36 -31.93
CA LEU A 492 -6.12 -13.08 -32.64
C LEU A 492 -4.93 -12.23 -32.17
N ALA A 493 -4.77 -12.06 -30.84
CA ALA A 493 -3.61 -11.35 -30.28
C ALA A 493 -2.29 -11.99 -30.71
N ARG A 494 -2.24 -13.33 -30.78
CA ARG A 494 -1.07 -14.08 -31.25
C ARG A 494 -0.72 -13.77 -32.71
N ILE A 495 -1.71 -13.83 -33.61
CA ILE A 495 -1.50 -13.56 -35.05
C ILE A 495 -1.01 -12.13 -35.27
N LEU A 496 -1.65 -11.16 -34.60
CA LEU A 496 -1.27 -9.74 -34.73
C LEU A 496 0.20 -9.50 -34.33
N LEU A 497 0.65 -10.12 -33.24
CA LEU A 497 2.04 -10.03 -32.81
C LEU A 497 3.01 -10.76 -33.77
N GLN A 498 2.62 -11.93 -34.29
CA GLN A 498 3.42 -12.68 -35.25
C GLN A 498 3.60 -11.93 -36.59
N GLN A 499 2.59 -11.21 -37.05
CA GLN A 499 2.66 -10.37 -38.25
C GLN A 499 3.74 -9.27 -38.10
N GLU A 500 3.92 -8.75 -36.89
CA GLU A 500 4.98 -7.80 -36.53
C GLU A 500 6.29 -8.47 -36.11
N LYS A 501 6.43 -9.78 -36.31
CA LYS A 501 7.60 -10.61 -35.94
C LYS A 501 7.94 -10.56 -34.44
N ILE A 502 6.96 -10.28 -33.58
CA ILE A 502 7.12 -10.35 -32.13
C ILE A 502 6.96 -11.83 -31.69
N PRO A 503 7.93 -12.40 -30.96
CA PRO A 503 7.84 -13.78 -30.50
C PRO A 503 6.64 -14.03 -29.60
N THR A 504 5.85 -15.06 -29.90
CA THR A 504 4.69 -15.48 -29.10
C THR A 504 4.94 -16.71 -28.24
N THR A 505 6.19 -17.18 -28.19
CA THR A 505 6.64 -18.29 -27.36
C THR A 505 7.63 -17.81 -26.28
N THR A 506 7.79 -18.61 -25.24
CA THR A 506 8.79 -18.44 -24.18
C THR A 506 9.60 -19.70 -24.02
N ILE A 507 10.91 -19.54 -23.82
CA ILE A 507 11.84 -20.64 -23.59
C ILE A 507 12.21 -20.63 -22.10
N ASP A 508 12.01 -21.75 -21.42
CA ASP A 508 12.37 -21.89 -20.02
C ASP A 508 13.90 -22.11 -19.82
N LYS A 509 14.33 -22.15 -18.55
CA LYS A 509 15.74 -22.40 -18.19
C LYS A 509 16.31 -23.74 -18.67
N ASN A 510 15.45 -24.67 -19.10
CA ASN A 510 15.83 -25.98 -19.62
C ASN A 510 15.77 -26.03 -21.16
N GLY A 511 15.46 -24.93 -21.82
CA GLY A 511 15.32 -24.86 -23.28
C GLY A 511 13.97 -25.33 -23.81
N VAL A 512 12.96 -25.51 -22.95
CA VAL A 512 11.62 -25.93 -23.38
C VAL A 512 10.85 -24.72 -23.89
N GLU A 513 10.44 -24.78 -25.16
CA GLU A 513 9.61 -23.77 -25.79
C GLU A 513 8.12 -24.01 -25.47
N SER A 514 7.41 -22.96 -25.08
CA SER A 514 5.99 -22.97 -24.76
C SER A 514 5.29 -21.72 -25.28
N GLU A 515 4.01 -21.80 -25.61
CA GLU A 515 3.23 -20.64 -26.06
C GLU A 515 3.01 -19.65 -24.90
N LYS A 516 3.18 -18.36 -25.19
CA LYS A 516 2.79 -17.28 -24.26
C LYS A 516 1.29 -17.35 -23.98
N SER A 517 0.92 -17.18 -22.71
CA SER A 517 -0.48 -17.02 -22.30
C SER A 517 -1.06 -15.70 -22.81
N ILE A 518 -2.40 -15.59 -22.93
CA ILE A 518 -3.05 -14.31 -23.25
C ILE A 518 -2.65 -13.16 -22.31
N ASN A 519 -2.42 -13.44 -21.02
CA ASN A 519 -1.94 -12.44 -20.07
C ASN A 519 -0.58 -11.86 -20.49
N SER A 520 0.32 -12.72 -20.95
CA SER A 520 1.63 -12.32 -21.47
C SER A 520 1.50 -11.58 -22.80
N LEU A 521 0.64 -12.05 -23.71
CA LEU A 521 0.43 -11.40 -25.02
C LEU A 521 -0.12 -9.98 -24.87
N LEU A 522 -1.09 -9.76 -23.98
CA LEU A 522 -1.67 -8.43 -23.74
C LEU A 522 -0.70 -7.48 -23.00
N GLN A 523 0.40 -7.98 -22.44
CA GLN A 523 1.44 -7.15 -21.82
C GLN A 523 2.51 -6.67 -22.82
N GLU A 524 2.56 -7.24 -24.03
CA GLU A 524 3.51 -6.82 -25.07
C GLU A 524 3.22 -5.38 -25.52
N SER A 525 4.23 -4.50 -25.50
CA SER A 525 4.04 -3.08 -25.87
C SER A 525 3.44 -2.92 -27.28
N LYS A 526 3.85 -3.79 -28.22
CA LYS A 526 3.38 -3.77 -29.60
C LYS A 526 1.88 -4.02 -29.73
N ILE A 527 1.25 -4.73 -28.79
CA ILE A 527 -0.20 -4.99 -28.85
C ILE A 527 -1.01 -3.70 -28.73
N TYR A 528 -0.51 -2.69 -28.00
CA TYR A 528 -1.15 -1.39 -27.84
C TYR A 528 -1.19 -0.59 -29.15
N GLU A 529 -0.19 -0.77 -30.02
CA GLU A 529 -0.19 -0.18 -31.36
C GLU A 529 -1.18 -0.88 -32.29
N LEU A 530 -1.34 -2.20 -32.13
CA LEU A 530 -2.14 -3.05 -33.01
C LEU A 530 -3.64 -3.02 -32.68
N LEU A 531 -3.99 -3.11 -31.39
CA LEU A 531 -5.38 -3.13 -30.93
C LEU A 531 -5.86 -1.77 -30.40
N GLY A 532 -4.94 -0.84 -30.17
CA GLY A 532 -5.24 0.40 -29.44
C GLY A 532 -5.30 0.18 -27.93
N ARG A 533 -5.11 1.26 -27.18
CA ARG A 533 -5.06 1.23 -25.71
C ARG A 533 -6.40 0.82 -25.08
N ASP A 534 -7.50 1.39 -25.57
CA ASP A 534 -8.83 1.16 -24.99
C ASP A 534 -9.22 -0.31 -25.02
N LEU A 535 -9.13 -0.95 -26.20
CA LEU A 535 -9.44 -2.37 -26.35
C LEU A 535 -8.45 -3.27 -25.58
N THR A 536 -7.16 -2.93 -25.57
CA THR A 536 -6.16 -3.72 -24.84
C THR A 536 -6.44 -3.75 -23.34
N GLU A 537 -6.75 -2.59 -22.75
CA GLU A 537 -7.04 -2.46 -21.31
C GLU A 537 -8.39 -3.09 -20.95
N GLU A 538 -9.39 -2.95 -21.82
CA GLU A 538 -10.67 -3.65 -21.69
C GLU A 538 -10.48 -5.18 -21.72
N LEU A 539 -9.71 -5.72 -22.67
CA LEU A 539 -9.41 -7.15 -22.75
C LEU A 539 -8.67 -7.66 -21.51
N LYS A 540 -7.75 -6.87 -20.95
CA LYS A 540 -7.07 -7.19 -19.69
C LYS A 540 -8.05 -7.30 -18.53
N PHE A 541 -8.92 -6.30 -18.38
CA PHE A 541 -9.96 -6.29 -17.37
C PHE A 541 -10.90 -7.51 -17.50
N LEU A 542 -11.38 -7.80 -18.72
CA LEU A 542 -12.31 -8.89 -18.98
C LEU A 542 -11.66 -10.26 -18.75
N LEU A 543 -10.46 -10.49 -19.26
CA LEU A 543 -9.93 -11.84 -19.43
C LEU A 543 -8.86 -12.24 -18.40
N THR A 544 -7.98 -11.33 -17.97
CA THR A 544 -6.71 -11.72 -17.33
C THR A 544 -6.43 -11.13 -15.96
N GLU A 545 -6.93 -9.94 -15.69
CA GLU A 545 -6.58 -9.21 -14.47
C GLU A 545 -7.29 -9.79 -13.25
N PRO A 546 -6.58 -10.22 -12.19
CA PRO A 546 -7.19 -10.83 -11.01
C PRO A 546 -8.21 -9.94 -10.31
N ILE A 547 -7.97 -8.63 -10.31
CA ILE A 547 -8.89 -7.61 -9.77
C ILE A 547 -9.96 -7.16 -10.78
N GLY A 548 -9.88 -7.60 -12.03
CA GLY A 548 -10.93 -7.47 -13.04
C GLY A 548 -11.88 -8.66 -13.03
N LEU A 549 -12.57 -8.93 -14.15
CA LEU A 549 -13.44 -10.10 -14.25
C LEU A 549 -12.65 -11.41 -14.27
N ASN A 550 -11.42 -11.38 -14.79
CA ASN A 550 -10.52 -12.54 -14.88
C ASN A 550 -11.17 -13.75 -15.56
N TYR A 551 -12.02 -13.48 -16.56
CA TYR A 551 -13.06 -14.41 -16.99
C TYR A 551 -12.49 -15.64 -17.70
N ARG A 552 -11.40 -15.46 -18.46
CA ARG A 552 -10.69 -16.57 -19.12
C ARG A 552 -10.20 -17.59 -18.08
N ASN A 553 -9.63 -17.13 -16.97
CA ASN A 553 -9.16 -18.03 -15.92
C ASN A 553 -10.33 -18.68 -15.17
N LYS A 554 -11.42 -17.94 -14.88
CA LYS A 554 -12.61 -18.52 -14.25
C LYS A 554 -13.22 -19.65 -15.10
N ILE A 555 -13.33 -19.45 -16.42
CA ILE A 555 -13.81 -20.49 -17.34
C ILE A 555 -12.87 -21.70 -17.34
N CYS A 556 -11.57 -21.51 -17.54
CA CYS A 556 -10.61 -22.61 -17.60
C CYS A 556 -10.50 -23.39 -16.28
N HIS A 557 -10.81 -22.77 -15.14
CA HIS A 557 -10.82 -23.41 -13.83
C HIS A 557 -12.19 -23.96 -13.40
N GLY A 558 -13.23 -23.86 -14.25
CA GLY A 558 -14.56 -24.36 -13.94
C GLY A 558 -15.29 -23.58 -12.85
N LEU A 559 -14.98 -22.28 -12.70
CA LEU A 559 -15.56 -21.39 -11.69
C LEU A 559 -16.77 -20.60 -12.19
N VAL A 560 -17.26 -20.88 -13.40
CA VAL A 560 -18.44 -20.23 -13.99
C VAL A 560 -19.66 -21.14 -13.86
N GLY A 561 -20.79 -20.55 -13.43
CA GLY A 561 -22.06 -21.25 -13.25
C GLY A 561 -22.79 -21.58 -14.56
N GLY A 562 -23.90 -22.32 -14.46
CA GLY A 562 -24.68 -22.74 -15.64
C GLY A 562 -25.54 -21.64 -16.27
N SER A 563 -25.80 -20.54 -15.56
CA SER A 563 -26.55 -19.38 -16.08
C SER A 563 -25.59 -18.35 -16.69
N PRO A 564 -25.96 -17.70 -17.81
CA PRO A 564 -25.12 -16.69 -18.44
C PRO A 564 -24.95 -15.48 -17.51
N SER A 565 -23.71 -15.04 -17.35
CA SER A 565 -23.35 -13.81 -16.65
C SER A 565 -23.26 -12.63 -17.63
N ASP A 566 -23.27 -11.41 -17.11
CA ASP A 566 -23.03 -10.21 -17.93
C ASP A 566 -21.68 -10.26 -18.65
N ALA A 567 -20.69 -10.91 -18.03
CA ALA A 567 -19.38 -11.14 -18.66
C ALA A 567 -19.51 -11.99 -19.94
N ASP A 568 -20.30 -13.06 -19.92
CA ASP A 568 -20.51 -13.91 -21.11
C ASP A 568 -21.15 -13.12 -22.25
N ILE A 569 -22.21 -12.37 -21.93
CA ILE A 569 -22.97 -11.61 -22.91
C ILE A 569 -22.11 -10.49 -23.49
N TYR A 570 -21.36 -9.80 -22.63
CA TYR A 570 -20.49 -8.70 -23.03
C TYR A 570 -19.32 -9.18 -23.91
N ILE A 571 -18.65 -10.27 -23.53
CA ILE A 571 -17.54 -10.83 -24.33
C ILE A 571 -18.05 -11.33 -25.68
N TRP A 572 -19.22 -11.98 -25.72
CA TRP A 572 -19.86 -12.36 -26.98
C TRP A 572 -20.17 -11.14 -27.86
N TRP A 573 -20.76 -10.09 -27.28
CA TRP A 573 -21.06 -8.86 -28.00
C TRP A 573 -19.79 -8.17 -28.51
N LEU A 574 -18.73 -8.13 -27.71
CA LEU A 574 -17.44 -7.57 -28.12
C LEU A 574 -16.87 -8.33 -29.32
N CYS A 575 -16.95 -9.66 -29.33
CA CYS A 575 -16.57 -10.47 -30.48
C CYS A 575 -17.44 -10.16 -31.70
N LEU A 576 -18.75 -10.04 -31.54
CA LEU A 576 -19.66 -9.66 -32.63
C LEU A 576 -19.26 -8.31 -33.22
N LYS A 577 -19.00 -7.32 -32.36
CA LYS A 577 -18.54 -5.99 -32.76
C LYS A 577 -17.25 -6.03 -33.56
N LEU A 578 -16.24 -6.76 -33.07
CA LEU A 578 -14.96 -6.91 -33.75
C LEU A 578 -15.13 -7.53 -35.13
N VAL A 579 -15.92 -8.60 -35.26
CA VAL A 579 -16.12 -9.28 -36.54
C VAL A 579 -16.91 -8.40 -37.51
N VAL A 580 -18.01 -7.79 -37.06
CA VAL A 580 -18.89 -6.97 -37.91
C VAL A 580 -18.17 -5.73 -38.44
N ASN A 581 -17.47 -4.99 -37.56
CA ASN A 581 -16.81 -3.74 -37.95
C ASN A 581 -15.57 -3.95 -38.84
N ASN A 582 -15.09 -5.19 -38.97
CA ASN A 582 -13.98 -5.56 -39.84
C ASN A 582 -14.43 -6.37 -41.07
N CYS A 583 -15.74 -6.42 -41.36
CA CYS A 583 -16.31 -7.12 -42.50
C CYS A 583 -16.38 -6.23 -43.75
N VAL A 584 -15.76 -6.65 -44.84
CA VAL A 584 -15.60 -5.83 -46.07
C VAL A 584 -16.86 -5.81 -46.96
N LEU A 585 -17.84 -6.71 -46.75
CA LEU A 585 -19.02 -6.90 -47.61
C LEU A 585 -20.35 -7.02 -46.85
N PHE A 586 -20.49 -6.33 -45.72
CA PHE A 586 -21.58 -6.58 -44.76
C PHE A 586 -23.02 -6.40 -45.30
N GLY A 587 -23.23 -5.57 -46.32
CA GLY A 587 -24.56 -5.29 -46.90
C GLY A 587 -25.16 -6.44 -47.73
N ASP A 588 -24.33 -7.33 -48.28
CA ASP A 588 -24.76 -8.41 -49.19
C ASP A 588 -24.74 -9.80 -48.50
N THR A 589 -24.16 -9.93 -47.31
CA THR A 589 -23.87 -11.23 -46.66
C THR A 589 -25.07 -11.94 -46.02
N CYS A 590 -26.19 -11.23 -45.78
CA CYS A 590 -27.39 -11.80 -45.14
C CYS A 590 -28.65 -11.72 -46.02
N ARG A 591 -28.49 -11.61 -47.35
CA ARG A 591 -29.58 -11.89 -48.29
C ARG A 591 -29.66 -13.40 -48.54
N ASN A 592 -30.58 -14.05 -47.84
CA ASN A 592 -31.35 -15.22 -48.32
C ASN A 592 -32.57 -15.40 -47.42
#